data_AF-A0A1I8GLZ0-F1
#
_entry.id   AF-A0A1I8GLZ0-F1
#
_cell.length_a   1.000
_cell.length_b   1.000
_cell.length_c   1.000
_cell.angle_alpha   90.00
_cell.angle_beta   90.00
_cell.angle_gamma   90.00
#
_symmetry.space_group_name_H-M   'P 1'
#
loop_
_entity.id
_entity.type
_entity.pdbx_description
1 polymer ?
#
loop_
_entity_poly.entity_id
_entity_poly.type
_entity_poly.pdbx_seq_one_letter_code
_entity_poly.pdbx_strand_id
1 'polypeptide(L)'
;MPRKCSVVGCKSNYESERLATKVHLFPKDSVERERWKKALPNILESVTDHMGICAKHWPPDTTMVKKRRFEAPKDPPSIFNGVPPSCLVQNQGMT
;
A
#
# COMPACT_ATOMS: atom_id res chain seq x y z
N MET A 1 -16.40 -4.54 -8.80
CA MET A 1 -15.18 -3.86 -9.28
C MET A 1 -14.00 -4.22 -8.39
N PRO A 2 -12.82 -4.52 -8.96
CA PRO A 2 -11.61 -4.73 -8.17
C PRO A 2 -11.22 -3.44 -7.44
N ARG A 3 -10.62 -3.55 -6.25
CA ARG A 3 -10.20 -2.39 -5.47
C ARG A 3 -9.00 -1.71 -6.12
N LYS A 4 -9.05 -0.38 -6.27
CA LYS A 4 -7.94 0.42 -6.79
C LYS A 4 -6.82 0.55 -5.75
N CYS A 5 -5.58 0.65 -6.22
CA CYS A 5 -4.41 0.86 -5.35
C CYS A 5 -4.38 2.31 -4.83
N SER A 6 -4.01 2.50 -3.57
CA SER A 6 -3.86 3.84 -2.95
C SER A 6 -2.50 4.51 -3.19
N VAL A 7 -1.55 3.85 -3.87
CA VAL A 7 -0.25 4.46 -4.23
C VAL A 7 -0.42 5.37 -5.44
N VAL A 8 0.07 6.61 -5.33
CA VAL A 8 0.03 7.57 -6.44
C VAL A 8 0.71 7.03 -7.70
N GLY A 9 0.07 7.22 -8.86
CA GLY A 9 0.57 6.75 -10.15
C GLY A 9 0.41 5.24 -10.40
N CYS A 10 0.03 4.45 -9.39
CA CYS A 10 -0.21 3.01 -9.59
C CYS A 10 -1.55 2.77 -10.29
N LYS A 11 -1.51 2.20 -11.49
CA LYS A 11 -2.70 1.89 -12.30
C LYS A 11 -3.28 0.50 -12.06
N SER A 12 -2.76 -0.25 -11.09
CA SER A 12 -3.25 -1.61 -10.80
C SER A 12 -4.75 -1.60 -10.46
N ASN A 13 -5.50 -2.53 -11.05
CA ASN A 13 -6.95 -2.68 -10.90
C ASN A 13 -7.81 -1.50 -11.42
N TYR A 14 -7.24 -0.64 -12.26
CA TYR A 14 -8.04 0.25 -13.10
C TYR A 14 -8.55 -0.53 -14.33
N GLU A 15 -9.59 -0.03 -15.00
CA GLU A 15 -10.19 -0.68 -16.18
C GLU A 15 -9.19 -0.90 -17.31
N SER A 16 -8.13 -0.09 -17.36
CA SER A 16 -7.03 -0.22 -18.32
C SER A 16 -6.19 -1.49 -18.12
N GLU A 17 -6.22 -2.12 -16.94
CA GLU A 17 -5.42 -3.30 -16.63
C GLU A 17 -6.20 -4.58 -16.92
N ARG A 18 -5.62 -5.47 -17.73
CA ARG A 18 -6.20 -6.78 -18.06
C ARG A 18 -6.26 -7.76 -16.88
N LEU A 19 -5.34 -7.62 -15.91
CA LEU A 19 -5.17 -8.59 -14.83
C LEU A 19 -5.46 -7.96 -13.47
N ALA A 20 -6.35 -8.60 -12.72
CA ALA A 20 -6.62 -8.22 -11.34
C ALA A 20 -5.40 -8.55 -10.46
N THR A 21 -4.88 -7.55 -9.75
CA THR A 21 -3.80 -7.69 -8.78
C THR A 21 -4.39 -7.78 -7.37
N LYS A 22 -3.86 -8.68 -6.53
CA LYS A 22 -4.24 -8.77 -5.11
C LYS A 22 -4.01 -7.43 -4.40
N VAL A 23 -4.97 -7.02 -3.57
CA VAL A 23 -4.92 -5.78 -2.78
C VAL A 23 -4.97 -6.12 -1.30
N HIS A 24 -4.02 -5.57 -0.56
CA HIS A 24 -3.98 -5.62 0.90
C HIS A 24 -4.65 -4.36 1.45
N LEU A 25 -5.69 -4.56 2.25
CA LEU A 25 -6.41 -3.46 2.88
C LEU A 25 -5.54 -2.82 3.97
N PHE A 26 -5.79 -1.54 4.22
CA PHE A 26 -5.22 -0.89 5.40
C PHE A 26 -5.65 -1.62 6.68
N PRO A 27 -4.76 -1.69 7.69
CA PRO A 27 -5.08 -2.24 9.00
C PRO A 27 -6.30 -1.57 9.65
N LYS A 28 -7.08 -2.36 10.39
CA LYS A 28 -8.18 -1.81 11.21
C LYS A 28 -7.67 -1.02 12.40
N ASP A 29 -6.58 -1.48 13.00
CA ASP A 29 -5.87 -0.78 14.07
C ASP A 29 -5.38 0.59 13.58
N SER A 30 -5.65 1.64 14.35
CA SER A 30 -5.36 3.02 13.93
C SER A 30 -3.87 3.32 13.91
N VAL A 31 -3.08 2.74 14.83
CA VAL A 31 -1.64 2.95 14.91
C VAL A 31 -0.93 2.29 13.73
N GLU A 32 -1.29 1.03 13.44
CA GLU A 32 -0.75 0.28 12.30
C GLU A 32 -1.20 0.93 10.97
N ARG A 33 -2.44 1.42 10.90
CA ARG A 33 -2.95 2.16 9.74
C ARG A 33 -2.16 3.44 9.48
N GLU A 34 -1.87 4.22 10.53
CA GLU A 34 -1.08 5.43 10.41
C GLU A 34 0.38 5.11 10.03
N ARG A 35 0.94 4.00 10.54
CA ARG A 35 2.26 3.49 10.12
C ARG A 35 2.28 3.19 8.62
N TRP A 36 1.24 2.55 8.09
CA TRP A 36 1.12 2.28 6.65
C TRP A 36 0.93 3.56 5.84
N LYS A 37 0.11 4.48 6.32
CA LYS A 37 -0.11 5.78 5.68
C LYS A 37 1.20 6.56 5.53
N LYS A 38 2.01 6.62 6.59
CA LYS A 38 3.30 7.32 6.60
C LYS A 38 4.36 6.71 5.70
N ALA A 39 4.25 5.42 5.40
CA ALA A 39 5.16 4.75 4.47
C ALA A 39 4.84 5.05 3.00
N LEU A 40 3.63 5.55 2.70
CA LEU A 40 3.26 5.88 1.35
C LEU A 40 3.96 7.15 0.86
N PRO A 41 4.29 7.22 -0.44
CA PRO A 41 4.87 8.42 -1.02
C PRO A 41 3.85 9.57 -1.09
N ASN A 42 2.57 9.26 -1.28
CA ASN A 42 1.53 10.28 -1.38
C ASN A 42 1.05 10.80 -0.02
N ILE A 43 0.81 12.12 0.04
CA ILE A 43 0.06 12.75 1.12
C ILE A 43 -1.41 12.36 0.95
N LEU A 44 -1.89 11.46 1.82
CA LEU A 44 -3.31 11.16 1.96
C LEU A 44 -3.85 11.92 3.16
N GLU A 45 -4.90 12.73 3.01
CA GLU A 45 -5.51 13.42 4.15
C GLU A 45 -6.07 12.40 5.16
N SER A 46 -6.80 11.41 4.67
CA SER A 46 -7.37 10.32 5.46
C SER A 46 -7.23 8.97 4.77
N VAL A 47 -7.16 7.90 5.57
CA VAL A 47 -7.16 6.51 5.11
C VAL A 47 -8.18 5.68 5.88
N THR A 48 -8.93 4.84 5.16
CA THR A 48 -9.92 3.93 5.74
C THR A 48 -9.50 2.48 5.56
N ASP A 49 -10.10 1.57 6.34
CA ASP A 49 -9.88 0.12 6.22
C ASP A 49 -10.52 -0.51 4.96
N HIS A 50 -11.21 0.31 4.15
CA HIS A 50 -11.77 -0.08 2.85
C HIS A 50 -10.81 0.24 1.69
N MET A 51 -9.83 1.11 1.93
CA MET A 51 -8.73 1.41 1.01
C MET A 51 -7.66 0.33 1.09
N GLY A 52 -6.79 0.24 0.08
CA GLY A 52 -5.74 -0.76 0.07
C GLY A 52 -4.68 -0.54 -1.00
N ILE A 53 -3.62 -1.32 -0.89
CA ILE A 53 -2.41 -1.20 -1.70
C ILE A 53 -2.17 -2.54 -2.37
N CYS A 54 -1.86 -2.53 -3.67
CA CYS A 54 -1.67 -3.78 -4.41
C CYS A 54 -0.36 -4.48 -4.03
N ALA A 55 -0.32 -5.81 -4.18
CA ALA A 55 0.80 -6.64 -3.75
C ALA A 55 2.15 -6.30 -4.41
N LYS A 56 2.14 -5.54 -5.53
CA LYS A 56 3.36 -5.08 -6.22
C LYS A 56 4.22 -4.13 -5.37
N HIS A 57 3.67 -3.59 -4.28
CA HIS A 57 4.37 -2.64 -3.40
C HIS A 57 5.10 -3.28 -2.22
N TRP A 58 5.17 -4.62 -2.19
CA TRP A 58 5.96 -5.38 -1.22
C TRP A 58 6.99 -6.27 -1.93
N PRO A 59 8.15 -6.52 -1.28
CA PRO A 59 9.06 -7.57 -1.70
C PRO A 59 8.36 -8.94 -1.76
N PRO A 60 8.77 -9.85 -2.66
CA PRO A 60 8.16 -11.16 -2.80
C PRO A 60 8.32 -12.05 -1.55
N ASP A 61 9.34 -11.80 -0.74
CA ASP A 61 9.68 -12.46 0.52
C ASP A 61 9.11 -11.75 1.76
N THR A 62 8.19 -10.78 1.57
CA THR A 62 7.61 -10.05 2.70
C THR A 62 6.95 -11.00 3.69
N THR A 63 7.16 -10.77 4.98
CA THR A 63 6.53 -11.57 6.02
C THR A 63 5.02 -11.34 6.01
N MET A 64 4.25 -12.43 5.91
CA MET A 64 2.78 -12.41 5.95
C MET A 64 2.29 -12.87 7.33
N VAL A 65 1.29 -12.18 7.87
CA VAL A 65 0.62 -12.51 9.12
C VAL A 65 -0.76 -13.09 8.82
N LYS A 66 -1.02 -14.28 9.36
CA LYS A 66 -2.34 -14.90 9.29
C LYS A 66 -3.34 -14.13 10.15
N LYS A 67 -4.36 -13.60 9.51
CA LYS A 67 -5.57 -13.05 10.17
C LYS A 67 -6.69 -14.08 10.03
N ARG A 68 -7.82 -13.84 10.71
CA ARG A 68 -8.95 -14.79 10.79
C ARG A 68 -9.42 -15.35 9.44
N ARG A 69 -9.42 -14.53 8.38
CA ARG A 69 -9.97 -14.91 7.05
C ARG A 69 -8.99 -14.76 5.89
N PHE A 70 -7.83 -14.16 6.12
CA PHE A 70 -6.87 -13.82 5.07
C PHE A 70 -5.48 -13.60 5.67
N GLU A 71 -4.50 -13.49 4.79
CA GLU A 71 -3.13 -13.11 5.15
C GLU A 71 -2.86 -11.68 4.69
N ALA A 72 -2.17 -10.92 5.53
CA ALA A 72 -1.76 -9.55 5.26
C ALA A 72 -0.26 -9.39 5.55
N PRO A 73 0.45 -8.52 4.82
CA PRO A 73 1.84 -8.24 5.12
C PRO A 73 1.97 -7.67 6.53
N LYS A 74 3.01 -8.09 7.25
CA LYS A 74 3.33 -7.62 8.60
C LYS A 74 3.72 -6.14 8.61
N ASP A 75 4.46 -5.76 7.58
CA ASP A 75 5.09 -4.44 7.45
C ASP A 75 4.42 -3.63 6.35
N PRO A 76 4.49 -2.29 6.43
CA PRO A 76 3.95 -1.42 5.38
C PRO A 76 4.66 -1.65 4.03
N PRO A 77 4.08 -1.18 2.90
CA PRO A 77 4.73 -1.30 1.61
C PRO A 77 6.05 -0.51 1.56
N SER A 78 6.98 -0.96 0.74
CA SER A 78 8.32 -0.37 0.61
C SER A 78 8.78 -0.20 -0.85
N ILE A 79 8.02 -0.68 -1.83
CA ILE A 79 8.38 -0.60 -3.25
C ILE A 79 7.49 0.43 -3.96
N PHE A 80 8.07 1.49 -4.49
CA PHE A 80 7.35 2.59 -5.16
C PHE A 80 7.96 2.95 -6.53
N ASN A 81 8.07 1.95 -7.41
CA ASN A 81 8.61 2.14 -8.75
C ASN A 81 7.75 3.09 -9.58
N GLY A 82 8.39 4.03 -10.29
CA GLY A 82 7.71 4.99 -11.18
C GLY A 82 7.00 6.13 -10.48
N VAL A 83 7.15 6.29 -9.15
CA VAL A 83 6.68 7.46 -8.43
C VAL A 83 7.70 8.59 -8.59
N PRO A 84 7.30 9.80 -9.05
CA PRO A 84 8.22 10.92 -9.18
C PRO A 84 8.91 11.26 -7.85
N PRO A 85 10.19 11.66 -7.83
CA PRO A 85 10.89 12.05 -6.60
C PRO A 85 10.17 13.16 -5.81
N SER A 86 9.50 14.07 -6.51
CA SER A 86 8.68 15.13 -5.89
C SER A 86 7.49 14.61 -5.08
N CYS A 87 7.06 13.38 -5.35
CA CYS A 87 6.02 12.68 -4.64
C CYS A 87 6.58 11.70 -3.61
N LEU A 88 7.89 11.54 -3.47
CA LEU A 88 8.46 10.77 -2.37
C LEU A 88 8.50 11.68 -1.15
N VAL A 89 7.73 11.38 -0.11
CA VAL A 89 7.91 12.07 1.17
C VAL A 89 9.37 11.88 1.61
N GLN A 90 10.08 12.97 1.84
CA GLN A 90 11.49 13.00 2.27
C GLN A 90 11.71 12.44 3.70
N ASN A 91 10.79 11.61 4.22
CA ASN A 91 10.88 11.00 5.55
C ASN A 91 11.75 9.73 5.58
N GLN A 92 12.67 9.58 4.64
CA GLN A 92 13.82 8.67 4.78
C GLN A 92 15.06 9.44 5.32
N GLY A 93 14.83 10.45 6.16
CA GLY A 93 15.89 11.09 6.92
C GLY A 93 16.22 10.27 8.17
N MET A 94 17.48 9.87 8.27
CA MET A 94 18.24 9.64 9.51
C MET A 94 17.89 8.39 10.33
N THR A 95 18.68 7.33 10.13
CA THR A 95 19.33 6.59 11.21
C THR A 95 20.78 6.36 10.85
#